data_AF-A0A1X2AFB0-F1
#
_entry.id   AF-A0A1X2AFB0-F1
#
_cell.length_a   1.000
_cell.length_b   1.000
_cell.length_c   1.000
_cell.angle_alpha   90.00
_cell.angle_beta   90.00
_cell.angle_gamma   90.00
#
_symmetry.space_group_name_H-M   'P 1'
#
loop_
_entity.id
_entity.type
_entity.pdbx_description
1 polymer ?
#
loop_
_entity_poly.entity_id
_entity_poly.type
_entity_poly.pdbx_seq_one_letter_code
_entity_poly.pdbx_strand_id
1 'polypeptide(L)'
;MAEPIEEAEVTRGDRFIKTAVAILGETGRTDFTVQEVVARSKTSLRAFYQHFGSKDELLLALFDRTIAQSVQTWRDETNGLDSTAALKLVIDRVSQQPESSTQDSLNRALTLYNQHLAETRPRDYARVLSPLHQLIRDIVGQGITEGVFNPGLDVGAATAIVMQTIMGAQRLHWLGTELISTPIDVGHLYDFCSRALGIRETDESPTPSLGELFAQIGMRPGIHNGEFAMTMPVSPHVTNTSGALQGGLIATLVDVAGGQFGLEYLQPGTTMTTADLFVRYLRPIKQGAARAVPRMLRSGRRAMVMQVDIYGDGDELAATATVNFAIINGPTPTAGLPVDD
;
A
#
# COMPACT_ATOMS: atom_id res chain seq x y z
N MET A 1 -48.81 -29.46 -9.77
CA MET A 1 -49.05 -28.41 -10.79
C MET A 1 -48.83 -27.09 -10.09
N ALA A 2 -47.64 -26.52 -10.24
CA ALA A 2 -47.33 -25.18 -9.75
C ALA A 2 -47.63 -24.20 -10.90
N GLU A 3 -48.34 -23.12 -10.58
CA GLU A 3 -48.69 -22.04 -11.49
C GLU A 3 -47.42 -21.35 -12.03
N PRO A 4 -47.43 -20.87 -13.29
CA PRO A 4 -46.31 -20.15 -13.84
C PRO A 4 -46.24 -18.76 -13.21
N ILE A 5 -45.06 -18.41 -12.69
CA ILE A 5 -44.71 -17.07 -12.22
C ILE A 5 -44.89 -16.10 -13.39
N GLU A 6 -45.83 -15.16 -13.26
CA GLU A 6 -46.06 -14.07 -14.22
C GLU A 6 -44.75 -13.28 -14.41
N GLU A 7 -44.23 -13.29 -15.64
CA GLU A 7 -43.22 -12.33 -16.10
C GLU A 7 -43.78 -10.92 -15.89
N ALA A 8 -43.20 -10.16 -14.96
CA ALA A 8 -43.57 -8.78 -14.69
C ALA A 8 -43.63 -7.97 -16.00
N GLU A 9 -44.76 -7.31 -16.25
CA GLU A 9 -45.01 -6.50 -17.46
C GLU A 9 -43.86 -5.51 -17.72
N VAL A 10 -43.01 -5.83 -18.71
CA VAL A 10 -41.98 -4.94 -19.22
C VAL A 10 -42.66 -3.67 -19.74
N THR A 11 -42.44 -2.54 -19.07
CA THR A 11 -43.08 -1.28 -19.46
C THR A 11 -42.67 -0.89 -20.88
N ARG A 12 -43.50 -0.10 -21.58
CA ARG A 12 -43.15 0.36 -22.94
C ARG A 12 -41.83 1.15 -22.98
N GLY A 13 -41.46 1.82 -21.88
CA GLY A 13 -40.15 2.47 -21.70
C GLY A 13 -38.99 1.46 -21.65
N ASP A 14 -39.15 0.34 -20.95
CA ASP A 14 -38.14 -0.72 -20.85
C ASP A 14 -37.79 -1.33 -22.20
N ARG A 15 -38.77 -1.43 -23.11
CA ARG A 15 -38.53 -1.88 -24.49
C ARG A 15 -37.56 -0.97 -25.22
N PHE A 16 -37.69 0.35 -25.09
CA PHE A 16 -36.77 1.31 -25.72
C PHE A 16 -35.37 1.21 -25.13
N ILE A 17 -35.25 1.07 -23.81
CA ILE A 17 -33.95 0.85 -23.14
C ILE A 17 -33.30 -0.43 -23.65
N LYS A 18 -34.05 -1.55 -23.70
CA LYS A 18 -33.54 -2.83 -24.21
C LYS A 18 -33.09 -2.74 -25.67
N THR A 19 -33.83 -2.00 -26.51
CA THR A 19 -33.42 -1.74 -27.89
C THR A 19 -32.16 -0.89 -27.97
N ALA A 20 -32.03 0.15 -27.13
CA ALA A 20 -30.81 0.95 -27.07
C ALA A 20 -29.59 0.11 -26.62
N VAL A 21 -29.74 -0.76 -25.61
CA VAL A 21 -28.69 -1.70 -25.20
C VAL A 21 -28.24 -2.58 -26.37
N ALA A 22 -29.18 -3.12 -27.14
CA ALA A 22 -28.86 -3.94 -28.31
C ALA A 22 -28.09 -3.15 -29.38
N ILE A 23 -28.52 -1.93 -29.70
CA ILE A 23 -27.81 -1.06 -30.65
C ILE A 23 -26.39 -0.75 -30.15
N LEU A 24 -26.25 -0.34 -28.89
CA LEU A 24 -24.95 -0.02 -28.30
C LEU A 24 -24.01 -1.23 -28.27
N GLY A 25 -24.54 -2.42 -27.99
CA GLY A 25 -23.76 -3.66 -28.00
C GLY A 25 -23.32 -4.10 -29.40
N GLU A 26 -24.03 -3.70 -30.46
CA GLU A 26 -23.64 -3.96 -31.84
C GLU A 26 -22.64 -2.93 -32.39
N THR A 27 -22.80 -1.65 -32.03
CA THR A 27 -22.04 -0.55 -32.66
C THR A 27 -20.89 -0.02 -31.81
N GLY A 28 -20.97 -0.16 -30.49
CA GLY A 28 -20.06 0.46 -29.53
C GLY A 28 -20.10 2.00 -29.54
N ARG A 29 -21.17 2.59 -30.09
CA ARG A 29 -21.28 4.04 -30.31
C ARG A 29 -22.67 4.56 -29.98
N THR A 30 -22.73 5.80 -29.52
CA THR A 30 -23.96 6.52 -29.14
C THR A 30 -24.58 7.35 -30.29
N ASP A 31 -24.09 7.19 -31.51
CA ASP A 31 -24.45 7.97 -32.71
C ASP A 31 -25.75 7.50 -33.41
N PHE A 32 -26.47 6.53 -32.84
CA PHE A 32 -27.77 6.10 -33.35
C PHE A 32 -28.84 7.20 -33.29
N THR A 33 -29.93 7.01 -34.04
CA THR A 33 -31.05 7.96 -34.11
C THR A 33 -32.28 7.48 -33.35
N VAL A 34 -33.16 8.41 -32.94
CA VAL A 34 -34.46 8.06 -32.34
C VAL A 34 -35.31 7.21 -33.29
N GLN A 35 -35.26 7.50 -34.60
CA GLN A 35 -35.98 6.74 -35.62
C GLN A 35 -35.51 5.28 -35.68
N GLU A 36 -34.21 5.05 -35.57
CA GLU A 36 -33.64 3.70 -35.53
C GLU A 36 -34.13 2.90 -34.32
N VAL A 37 -34.12 3.52 -33.12
CA VAL A 37 -34.63 2.89 -31.90
C VAL A 37 -36.12 2.52 -32.03
N VAL A 38 -36.92 3.44 -32.57
CA VAL A 38 -38.36 3.22 -32.79
C VAL A 38 -38.61 2.09 -33.79
N ALA A 39 -37.88 2.09 -34.91
CA ALA A 39 -37.98 1.05 -35.93
C ALA A 39 -37.61 -0.34 -35.38
N ARG A 40 -36.50 -0.45 -34.65
CA ARG A 40 -36.04 -1.73 -34.07
C ARG A 40 -36.91 -2.22 -32.92
N SER A 41 -37.43 -1.31 -32.08
CA SER A 41 -38.35 -1.66 -30.99
C SER A 41 -39.74 -2.07 -31.47
N LYS A 42 -40.05 -1.91 -32.76
CA LYS A 42 -41.37 -2.15 -33.37
C LYS A 42 -42.48 -1.35 -32.70
N THR A 43 -42.18 -0.10 -32.33
CA THR A 43 -43.13 0.84 -31.71
C THR A 43 -43.26 2.11 -32.55
N SER A 44 -44.01 3.11 -32.06
CA SER A 44 -44.21 4.37 -32.79
C SER A 44 -43.37 5.51 -32.21
N LEU A 45 -43.07 6.51 -33.05
CA LEU A 45 -42.35 7.71 -32.64
C LEU A 45 -43.11 8.48 -31.54
N ARG A 46 -44.44 8.50 -31.62
CA ARG A 46 -45.29 9.08 -30.58
C ARG A 46 -45.14 8.34 -29.24
N ALA A 47 -45.05 7.01 -29.26
CA ALA A 47 -44.84 6.22 -28.05
C ALA A 47 -43.45 6.48 -27.45
N PHE A 48 -42.41 6.69 -28.26
CA PHE A 48 -41.09 7.09 -27.77
C PHE A 48 -41.16 8.40 -26.99
N TYR A 49 -41.72 9.45 -27.60
CA TYR A 49 -41.79 10.78 -26.98
C TYR A 49 -42.76 10.88 -25.80
N GLN A 50 -43.59 9.87 -25.57
CA GLN A 50 -44.35 9.73 -24.32
C GLN A 50 -43.50 9.28 -23.14
N HIS A 51 -42.36 8.63 -23.39
CA HIS A 51 -41.45 8.11 -22.36
C HIS A 51 -40.14 8.89 -22.26
N PHE A 52 -39.60 9.35 -23.39
CA PHE A 52 -38.32 10.07 -23.45
C PHE A 52 -38.45 11.27 -24.39
N GLY A 53 -38.17 12.46 -23.89
CA GLY A 53 -38.16 13.70 -24.68
C GLY A 53 -37.02 13.78 -25.70
N SER A 54 -35.97 12.96 -25.54
CA SER A 54 -34.82 12.95 -26.46
C SER A 54 -34.04 11.63 -26.43
N LYS A 55 -33.13 11.45 -27.41
CA LYS A 55 -32.12 10.37 -27.38
C LYS A 55 -31.28 10.44 -26.11
N ASP A 56 -30.87 11.64 -25.71
CA ASP A 56 -30.03 11.83 -24.54
C ASP A 56 -30.75 11.41 -23.26
N GLU A 57 -32.05 11.66 -23.16
CA GLU A 57 -32.85 11.23 -21.99
C GLU A 57 -32.98 9.72 -21.93
N LEU A 58 -33.12 9.04 -23.07
CA LEU A 58 -33.06 7.58 -23.16
C LEU A 58 -31.68 7.05 -22.74
N LEU A 59 -30.59 7.64 -23.23
CA LEU A 59 -29.23 7.25 -22.87
C LEU A 59 -28.96 7.49 -21.38
N LEU A 60 -29.44 8.60 -20.82
CA LEU A 60 -29.33 8.91 -19.40
C LEU A 60 -30.08 7.87 -18.56
N ALA A 61 -31.33 7.54 -18.93
CA ALA A 61 -32.12 6.53 -18.23
C ALA A 61 -31.48 5.12 -18.32
N LEU A 62 -30.92 4.77 -19.48
CA LEU A 62 -30.18 3.54 -19.67
C LEU A 62 -28.95 3.50 -18.75
N PHE A 63 -28.13 4.55 -18.75
CA PHE A 63 -26.90 4.59 -17.96
C PHE A 63 -27.19 4.60 -16.45
N ASP A 64 -28.17 5.40 -16.02
CA ASP A 64 -28.65 5.46 -14.63
C ASP A 64 -29.10 4.08 -14.14
N ARG A 65 -29.90 3.37 -14.95
CA ARG A 65 -30.35 2.01 -14.62
C ARG A 65 -29.18 1.04 -14.55
N THR A 66 -28.26 1.08 -15.52
CA THR A 66 -27.11 0.18 -15.55
C THR A 66 -26.22 0.38 -14.32
N ILE A 67 -25.87 1.63 -13.98
CA ILE A 67 -25.05 1.92 -12.80
C ILE A 67 -25.77 1.51 -11.50
N ALA A 68 -27.06 1.85 -11.36
CA ALA A 68 -27.83 1.50 -10.17
C ALA A 68 -27.92 -0.02 -9.98
N GLN A 69 -28.17 -0.78 -11.05
CA GLN A 69 -28.24 -2.24 -10.99
C GLN A 69 -26.89 -2.86 -10.63
N SER A 70 -25.80 -2.44 -11.30
CA SER A 70 -24.46 -2.96 -11.00
C SER A 70 -24.04 -2.68 -9.56
N VAL A 71 -24.23 -1.44 -9.08
CA VAL A 71 -23.88 -1.05 -7.72
C VAL A 71 -24.71 -1.82 -6.68
N GLN A 72 -25.99 -2.09 -6.96
CA GLN A 72 -26.81 -2.89 -6.05
C GLN A 72 -26.26 -4.32 -5.92
N THR A 73 -25.90 -4.96 -7.04
CA THR A 73 -25.25 -6.28 -7.02
C THR A 73 -23.97 -6.25 -6.18
N TRP A 74 -23.10 -5.24 -6.37
CA TRP A 74 -21.85 -5.14 -5.63
C TRP A 74 -22.07 -4.85 -4.14
N ARG A 75 -23.12 -4.12 -3.77
CA ARG A 75 -23.52 -3.96 -2.37
C ARG A 75 -23.89 -5.29 -1.72
N ASP A 76 -24.63 -6.12 -2.45
CA ASP A 76 -25.02 -7.43 -1.94
C ASP A 76 -23.80 -8.36 -1.80
N GLU A 77 -22.84 -8.30 -2.74
CA GLU A 77 -21.59 -9.08 -2.70
C GLU A 77 -20.58 -8.61 -1.65
N THR A 78 -20.56 -7.31 -1.34
CA THR A 78 -19.67 -6.76 -0.30
C THR A 78 -20.23 -6.96 1.11
N ASN A 79 -21.48 -7.40 1.24
CA ASN A 79 -22.11 -7.59 2.54
C ASN A 79 -21.40 -8.67 3.36
N GLY A 80 -20.95 -8.31 4.57
CA GLY A 80 -20.23 -9.20 5.48
C GLY A 80 -18.73 -9.36 5.21
N LEU A 81 -18.19 -8.66 4.21
CA LEU A 81 -16.74 -8.56 4.01
C LEU A 81 -16.15 -7.47 4.90
N ASP A 82 -14.87 -7.62 5.28
CA ASP A 82 -14.10 -6.51 5.83
C ASP A 82 -13.86 -5.42 4.77
N SER A 83 -13.54 -4.20 5.20
CA SER A 83 -13.44 -3.05 4.29
C SER A 83 -12.34 -3.18 3.24
N THR A 84 -11.28 -3.93 3.54
CA THR A 84 -10.14 -4.17 2.65
C THR A 84 -10.55 -5.12 1.52
N ALA A 85 -11.20 -6.23 1.87
CA ALA A 85 -11.77 -7.19 0.92
C ALA A 85 -12.91 -6.58 0.10
N ALA A 86 -13.79 -5.78 0.72
CA ALA A 86 -14.87 -5.06 0.04
C ALA A 86 -14.32 -4.08 -1.00
N LEU A 87 -13.28 -3.31 -0.66
CA LEU A 87 -12.61 -2.41 -1.60
C LEU A 87 -12.02 -3.19 -2.78
N LYS A 88 -11.32 -4.30 -2.52
CA LYS A 88 -10.75 -5.15 -3.56
C LYS A 88 -11.83 -5.69 -4.51
N LEU A 89 -12.95 -6.16 -3.97
CA LEU A 89 -14.08 -6.66 -4.75
C LEU A 89 -14.65 -5.58 -5.65
N VAL A 90 -14.88 -4.36 -5.12
CA VAL A 90 -15.41 -3.26 -5.95
C VAL A 90 -14.44 -2.87 -7.07
N ILE A 91 -13.14 -2.82 -6.81
CA ILE A 91 -12.13 -2.56 -7.84
C ILE A 91 -12.15 -3.64 -8.92
N ASP A 92 -12.23 -4.92 -8.51
CA ASP A 92 -12.32 -6.06 -9.43
C ASP A 92 -13.56 -5.97 -10.30
N ARG A 93 -14.73 -5.74 -9.69
CA ARG A 93 -16.01 -5.64 -10.41
C ARG A 93 -16.08 -4.47 -11.39
N VAL A 94 -15.55 -3.31 -11.02
CA VAL A 94 -15.51 -2.14 -11.91
C VAL A 94 -14.50 -2.36 -13.05
N SER A 95 -13.49 -3.20 -12.84
CA SER A 95 -12.42 -3.49 -13.80
C SER A 95 -12.59 -4.80 -14.55
N GLN A 96 -13.74 -5.46 -14.40
CA GLN A 96 -13.98 -6.78 -14.95
C GLN A 96 -13.92 -6.74 -16.48
N GLN A 97 -13.15 -7.67 -17.05
CA GLN A 97 -13.04 -7.84 -18.50
C GLN A 97 -14.40 -8.25 -19.09
N PRO A 98 -14.72 -7.83 -20.33
CA PRO A 98 -16.01 -8.14 -20.92
C PRO A 98 -16.04 -9.62 -21.32
N GLU A 99 -17.14 -10.31 -21.04
CA GLU A 99 -17.31 -11.74 -21.37
C GLU A 99 -17.63 -11.95 -22.86
N SER A 100 -17.94 -10.88 -23.60
CA SER A 100 -18.27 -10.89 -25.02
C SER A 100 -17.92 -9.57 -25.71
N SER A 101 -17.75 -9.60 -27.04
CA SER A 101 -17.56 -8.40 -27.86
C SER A 101 -18.74 -7.43 -27.80
N THR A 102 -19.96 -7.94 -27.55
CA THR A 102 -21.16 -7.12 -27.34
C THR A 102 -21.06 -6.33 -26.04
N GLN A 103 -20.62 -6.98 -24.96
CA GLN A 103 -20.42 -6.31 -23.67
C GLN A 103 -19.27 -5.30 -23.73
N ASP A 104 -18.18 -5.63 -24.42
CA ASP A 104 -17.08 -4.71 -24.69
C ASP A 104 -17.56 -3.42 -25.40
N SER A 105 -18.33 -3.59 -26.47
CA SER A 105 -18.94 -2.47 -27.21
C SER A 105 -19.86 -1.61 -26.33
N LEU A 106 -20.69 -2.24 -25.50
CA LEU A 106 -21.55 -1.54 -24.56
C LEU A 106 -20.74 -0.74 -23.52
N ASN A 107 -19.72 -1.34 -22.92
CA ASN A 107 -18.83 -0.70 -21.94
C ASN A 107 -18.14 0.53 -22.55
N ARG A 108 -17.66 0.42 -23.78
CA ARG A 108 -17.09 1.54 -24.53
C ARG A 108 -18.12 2.65 -24.76
N ALA A 109 -19.33 2.32 -25.20
CA ALA A 109 -20.38 3.31 -25.44
C ALA A 109 -20.80 4.05 -24.15
N LEU A 110 -20.93 3.34 -23.03
CA LEU A 110 -21.23 3.93 -21.73
C LEU A 110 -20.08 4.81 -21.22
N THR A 111 -18.83 4.39 -21.44
CA THR A 111 -17.65 5.19 -21.09
C THR A 111 -17.61 6.51 -21.86
N LEU A 112 -17.89 6.47 -23.17
CA LEU A 112 -18.01 7.68 -24.01
C LEU A 112 -19.16 8.59 -23.54
N TYR A 113 -20.32 8.00 -23.25
CA TYR A 113 -21.47 8.76 -22.76
C TYR A 113 -21.20 9.42 -21.40
N ASN A 114 -20.49 8.72 -20.50
CA ASN A 114 -20.07 9.27 -19.21
C ASN A 114 -19.15 10.50 -19.37
N GLN A 115 -18.22 10.48 -20.33
CA GLN A 115 -17.39 11.65 -20.65
C GLN A 115 -18.24 12.82 -21.16
N HIS A 116 -19.19 12.53 -22.05
CA HIS A 116 -20.10 13.52 -22.56
C HIS A 116 -20.97 14.16 -21.46
N LEU A 117 -21.46 13.37 -20.50
CA LEU A 117 -22.18 13.88 -19.33
C LEU A 117 -21.30 14.79 -18.48
N ALA A 118 -20.04 14.41 -18.23
CA ALA A 118 -19.11 15.24 -17.46
C ALA A 118 -18.88 16.62 -18.11
N GLU A 119 -18.82 16.66 -19.44
CA GLU A 119 -18.61 17.89 -20.21
C GLU A 119 -19.88 18.76 -20.32
N THR A 120 -21.03 18.13 -20.60
CA THR A 120 -22.24 18.86 -21.02
C THR A 120 -23.34 18.94 -19.96
N ARG A 121 -23.35 18.00 -19.01
CA ARG A 121 -24.41 17.85 -17.99
C ARG A 121 -23.83 17.42 -16.63
N PRO A 122 -22.99 18.26 -15.99
CA PRO A 122 -22.26 17.87 -14.78
C PRO A 122 -23.15 17.48 -13.59
N ARG A 123 -24.38 18.01 -13.50
CA ARG A 123 -25.35 17.61 -12.48
C ARG A 123 -25.87 16.19 -12.70
N ASP A 124 -26.15 15.82 -13.94
CA ASP A 124 -26.58 14.46 -14.29
C ASP A 124 -25.44 13.46 -14.11
N TYR A 125 -24.21 13.85 -14.49
CA TYR A 125 -23.00 13.07 -14.21
C TYR A 125 -22.87 12.73 -12.72
N ALA A 126 -22.95 13.73 -11.85
CA ALA A 126 -22.85 13.53 -10.40
C ALA A 126 -24.00 12.66 -9.86
N ARG A 127 -25.22 12.86 -10.35
CA ARG A 127 -26.40 12.09 -9.94
C ARG A 127 -26.26 10.61 -10.29
N VAL A 128 -25.90 10.29 -11.54
CA VAL A 128 -25.79 8.91 -12.02
C VAL A 128 -24.69 8.14 -11.30
N LEU A 129 -23.58 8.80 -10.99
CA LEU A 129 -22.45 8.17 -10.30
C LEU A 129 -22.57 8.15 -8.78
N SER A 130 -23.59 8.83 -8.22
CA SER A 130 -23.82 8.89 -6.78
C SER A 130 -23.95 7.53 -6.10
N PRO A 131 -24.60 6.49 -6.67
CA PRO A 131 -24.68 5.18 -6.04
C PRO A 131 -23.30 4.53 -5.84
N LEU A 132 -22.43 4.59 -6.85
CA LEU A 132 -21.07 4.05 -6.78
C LEU A 132 -20.21 4.85 -5.80
N HIS A 133 -20.27 6.18 -5.87
CA HIS A 133 -19.60 7.05 -4.91
C HIS A 133 -20.02 6.72 -3.48
N GLN A 134 -21.32 6.52 -3.24
CA GLN A 134 -21.82 6.16 -1.91
C GLN A 134 -21.30 4.79 -1.46
N LEU A 135 -21.22 3.79 -2.34
CA LEU A 135 -20.69 2.46 -1.99
C LEU A 135 -19.23 2.56 -1.54
N ILE A 136 -18.39 3.26 -2.31
CA ILE A 136 -16.98 3.48 -1.95
C ILE A 136 -16.89 4.28 -0.64
N ARG A 137 -17.75 5.28 -0.45
CA ARG A 137 -17.80 6.09 0.78
C ARG A 137 -18.11 5.24 2.01
N ASP A 138 -19.08 4.34 1.90
CA ASP A 138 -19.48 3.45 2.97
C ASP A 138 -18.31 2.52 3.34
N ILE A 139 -17.61 1.94 2.35
CA ILE A 139 -16.42 1.11 2.55
C ILE A 139 -15.29 1.90 3.23
N VAL A 140 -14.99 3.13 2.78
CA VAL A 140 -13.93 3.96 3.37
C VAL A 140 -14.26 4.33 4.82
N GLY A 141 -15.52 4.74 5.09
CA GLY A 141 -15.96 5.07 6.44
C GLY A 141 -15.94 3.86 7.39
N GLN A 142 -16.33 2.69 6.88
CA GLN A 142 -16.28 1.45 7.63
C GLN A 142 -14.84 1.03 7.92
N GLY A 143 -13.91 1.14 6.95
CA GLY A 143 -12.51 0.78 7.15
C GLY A 143 -11.78 1.68 8.16
N ILE A 144 -12.18 2.95 8.26
CA ILE A 144 -11.71 3.85 9.32
C ILE A 144 -12.26 3.39 10.68
N THR A 145 -13.55 3.00 10.73
CA THR A 145 -14.20 2.51 11.95
C THR A 145 -13.60 1.19 12.44
N GLU A 146 -13.24 0.30 11.51
CA GLU A 146 -12.51 -0.95 11.76
C GLU A 146 -11.05 -0.73 12.18
N GLY A 147 -10.51 0.48 11.99
CA GLY A 147 -9.13 0.82 12.32
C GLY A 147 -8.09 0.31 11.31
N VAL A 148 -8.53 -0.23 10.17
CA VAL A 148 -7.66 -0.73 9.09
C VAL A 148 -7.22 0.38 8.14
N PHE A 149 -8.03 1.42 7.96
CA PHE A 149 -7.70 2.60 7.15
C PHE A 149 -7.26 3.77 8.03
N ASN A 150 -6.51 4.71 7.45
CA ASN A 150 -6.00 5.86 8.19
C ASN A 150 -7.13 6.74 8.76
N PRO A 151 -7.23 6.95 10.09
CA PRO A 151 -8.29 7.74 10.70
C PRO A 151 -8.21 9.25 10.39
N GLY A 152 -7.09 9.73 9.87
CA GLY A 152 -6.91 11.14 9.48
C GLY A 152 -7.45 11.49 8.09
N LEU A 153 -8.07 10.56 7.37
CA LEU A 153 -8.59 10.81 6.03
C LEU A 153 -9.83 11.71 6.04
N ASP A 154 -9.88 12.66 5.10
CA ASP A 154 -11.16 13.25 4.68
C ASP A 154 -11.90 12.20 3.83
N VAL A 155 -12.93 11.59 4.42
CA VAL A 155 -13.72 10.53 3.78
C VAL A 155 -14.28 10.96 2.42
N GLY A 156 -14.74 12.21 2.30
CA GLY A 156 -15.31 12.72 1.06
C GLY A 156 -14.25 12.85 -0.03
N ALA A 157 -13.12 13.48 0.28
CA ALA A 157 -12.02 13.63 -0.67
C ALA A 157 -11.41 12.28 -1.05
N ALA A 158 -11.17 11.40 -0.09
CA ALA A 158 -10.61 10.07 -0.31
C ALA A 158 -11.53 9.23 -1.22
N THR A 159 -12.84 9.23 -0.96
CA THR A 159 -13.83 8.53 -1.80
C THR A 159 -13.78 9.01 -3.24
N ALA A 160 -13.80 10.33 -3.44
CA ALA A 160 -13.78 10.93 -4.78
C ALA A 160 -12.49 10.56 -5.52
N ILE A 161 -11.33 10.62 -4.85
CA ILE A 161 -10.03 10.27 -5.45
C ILE A 161 -9.99 8.78 -5.84
N VAL A 162 -10.36 7.87 -4.92
CA VAL A 162 -10.40 6.43 -5.20
C VAL A 162 -11.30 6.13 -6.41
N MET A 163 -12.50 6.71 -6.42
CA MET A 163 -13.42 6.54 -7.54
C MET A 163 -12.83 7.05 -8.86
N GLN A 164 -12.22 8.23 -8.88
CA GLN A 164 -11.62 8.80 -10.09
C GLN A 164 -10.40 8.02 -10.56
N THR A 165 -9.60 7.45 -9.65
CA THR A 165 -8.47 6.57 -10.01
C THR A 165 -8.97 5.31 -10.73
N ILE A 166 -9.99 4.64 -10.18
CA ILE A 166 -10.57 3.44 -10.79
C ILE A 166 -11.19 3.77 -12.15
N MET A 167 -12.06 4.79 -12.20
CA MET A 167 -12.72 5.20 -13.45
C MET A 167 -11.74 5.74 -14.50
N GLY A 168 -10.66 6.38 -14.07
CA GLY A 168 -9.58 6.86 -14.92
C GLY A 168 -8.88 5.71 -15.63
N ALA A 169 -8.52 4.65 -14.91
CA ALA A 169 -7.93 3.45 -15.51
C ALA A 169 -8.89 2.77 -16.49
N GLN A 170 -10.18 2.63 -16.13
CA GLN A 170 -11.19 2.05 -17.02
C GLN A 170 -11.34 2.86 -18.31
N ARG A 171 -11.29 4.19 -18.22
CA ARG A 171 -11.33 5.06 -19.41
C ARG A 171 -10.15 4.82 -20.34
N LEU A 172 -8.93 4.70 -19.81
CA LEU A 172 -7.74 4.41 -20.62
C LEU A 172 -7.91 3.07 -21.35
N HIS A 173 -8.41 2.07 -20.64
CA HIS A 173 -8.65 0.73 -21.15
C HIS A 173 -9.70 0.70 -22.27
N TRP A 174 -10.96 1.08 -21.96
CA TRP A 174 -12.09 0.95 -22.91
C TRP A 174 -11.98 1.87 -24.13
N LEU A 175 -11.25 2.98 -24.01
CA LEU A 175 -11.02 3.88 -25.12
C LEU A 175 -9.78 3.50 -25.94
N GLY A 176 -8.96 2.55 -25.46
CA GLY A 176 -7.73 2.13 -26.11
C GLY A 176 -6.64 3.20 -26.09
N THR A 177 -6.64 4.05 -25.06
CA THR A 177 -5.70 5.15 -24.90
C THR A 177 -4.66 4.84 -23.83
N GLU A 178 -4.13 3.62 -23.84
CA GLU A 178 -3.11 3.17 -22.88
C GLU A 178 -1.86 4.04 -22.97
N LEU A 179 -1.36 4.48 -21.81
CA LEU A 179 -0.18 5.36 -21.71
C LEU A 179 1.13 4.58 -21.55
N ILE A 180 1.03 3.28 -21.25
CA ILE A 180 2.13 2.36 -21.01
C ILE A 180 1.87 1.06 -21.78
N SER A 181 2.90 0.24 -21.94
CA SER A 181 2.84 -0.99 -22.75
C SER A 181 1.85 -2.05 -22.24
N THR A 182 1.54 -2.02 -20.94
CA THR A 182 0.65 -2.97 -20.26
C THR A 182 -0.51 -2.22 -19.62
N PRO A 183 -1.77 -2.63 -19.85
CA PRO A 183 -2.93 -2.01 -19.21
C PRO A 183 -2.84 -1.97 -17.69
N ILE A 184 -3.41 -0.93 -17.08
CA ILE A 184 -3.56 -0.86 -15.61
C ILE A 184 -4.53 -1.96 -15.19
N ASP A 185 -4.07 -2.90 -14.37
CA ASP A 185 -4.90 -3.99 -13.85
C ASP A 185 -5.44 -3.74 -12.44
N VAL A 186 -6.27 -4.67 -11.97
CA VAL A 186 -6.89 -4.67 -10.63
C VAL A 186 -5.84 -4.63 -9.52
N GLY A 187 -4.70 -5.31 -9.70
CA GLY A 187 -3.62 -5.36 -8.72
C GLY A 187 -2.98 -3.98 -8.52
N HIS A 188 -2.67 -3.29 -9.62
CA HIS A 188 -2.12 -1.92 -9.57
C HIS A 188 -3.10 -0.94 -8.93
N LEU A 189 -4.38 -1.02 -9.28
CA LEU A 189 -5.42 -0.15 -8.71
C LEU A 189 -5.58 -0.38 -7.21
N TYR A 190 -5.63 -1.65 -6.80
CA TYR A 190 -5.78 -2.03 -5.40
C TYR A 190 -4.57 -1.62 -4.58
N ASP A 191 -3.34 -1.88 -5.04
CA ASP A 191 -2.10 -1.49 -4.35
C ASP A 191 -2.03 0.04 -4.15
N PHE A 192 -2.32 0.81 -5.20
CA PHE A 192 -2.34 2.27 -5.14
C PHE A 192 -3.41 2.79 -4.15
N CYS A 193 -4.65 2.29 -4.26
CA CYS A 193 -5.73 2.70 -3.35
C CYS A 193 -5.43 2.29 -1.91
N SER A 194 -4.87 1.10 -1.69
CA SER A 194 -4.52 0.60 -0.36
C SER A 194 -3.50 1.51 0.32
N ARG A 195 -2.42 1.87 -0.39
CA ARG A 195 -1.42 2.81 0.12
C ARG A 195 -2.02 4.20 0.37
N ALA A 196 -2.85 4.70 -0.55
CA ALA A 196 -3.48 6.01 -0.43
C ALA A 196 -4.45 6.10 0.77
N LEU A 197 -5.18 5.02 1.05
CA LEU A 197 -6.07 4.90 2.21
C LEU A 197 -5.31 4.59 3.51
N GLY A 198 -3.99 4.38 3.42
CA GLY A 198 -3.17 3.98 4.54
C GLY A 198 -3.63 2.66 5.14
N ILE A 199 -4.07 1.71 4.28
CA ILE A 199 -4.29 0.33 4.69
C ILE A 199 -2.98 -0.13 5.30
N ARG A 200 -3.01 -0.28 6.62
CA ARG A 200 -1.90 -0.89 7.34
C ARG A 200 -2.01 -2.35 6.98
N GLU A 201 -1.14 -2.84 6.11
CA GLU A 201 -0.95 -4.27 6.00
C GLU A 201 -0.78 -4.76 7.44
N THR A 202 -1.67 -5.65 7.89
CA THR A 202 -1.46 -6.45 9.10
C THR A 202 -0.36 -7.46 8.81
N ASP A 203 0.76 -6.96 8.29
CA ASP A 203 1.99 -7.67 8.21
C ASP A 203 2.68 -7.35 9.52
N GLU A 204 2.81 -8.36 10.36
CA GLU A 204 3.88 -8.42 11.35
C GLU A 204 5.22 -8.40 10.58
N SER A 205 5.54 -7.32 9.90
CA SER A 205 6.93 -6.96 9.67
C SER A 205 7.40 -6.49 11.04
N PRO A 206 8.16 -7.31 11.81
CA PRO A 206 8.69 -6.84 13.07
C PRO A 206 9.43 -5.55 12.78
N THR A 207 9.19 -4.52 13.60
CA THR A 207 10.07 -3.36 13.61
C THR A 207 11.49 -3.91 13.70
N PRO A 208 12.38 -3.66 12.71
CA PRO A 208 13.67 -4.32 12.68
C PRO A 208 14.35 -4.06 14.01
N SER A 209 14.74 -5.15 14.66
CA SER A 209 15.46 -5.08 15.92
C SER A 209 16.72 -4.25 15.73
N LEU A 210 17.21 -3.68 16.82
CA LEU A 210 18.45 -2.90 16.76
C LEU A 210 19.62 -3.74 16.21
N GLY A 211 19.63 -5.05 16.46
CA GLY A 211 20.60 -5.99 15.90
C GLY A 211 20.51 -6.13 14.37
N GLU A 212 19.31 -6.21 13.81
CA GLU A 212 19.11 -6.27 12.35
C GLU A 212 19.55 -4.96 11.66
N LEU A 213 19.28 -3.81 12.29
CA LEU A 213 19.77 -2.51 11.80
C LEU A 213 21.32 -2.45 11.82
N PHE A 214 21.96 -2.99 12.85
CA PHE A 214 23.41 -3.11 12.91
C PHE A 214 23.98 -4.05 11.86
N ALA A 215 23.32 -5.19 11.60
CA ALA A 215 23.72 -6.12 10.56
C ALA A 215 23.65 -5.46 9.16
N GLN A 216 22.64 -4.64 8.88
CA GLN A 216 22.50 -3.91 7.61
C GLN A 216 23.66 -2.95 7.32
N ILE A 217 24.25 -2.34 8.35
CA ILE A 217 25.46 -1.51 8.22
C ILE A 217 26.76 -2.33 8.29
N GLY A 218 26.66 -3.66 8.33
CA GLY A 218 27.78 -4.59 8.36
C GLY A 218 28.45 -4.73 9.72
N MET A 219 27.83 -4.27 10.81
CA MET A 219 28.35 -4.47 12.16
C MET A 219 28.13 -5.93 12.57
N ARG A 220 29.21 -6.64 12.89
CA ARG A 220 29.15 -8.07 13.23
C ARG A 220 30.29 -8.50 14.16
N PRO A 221 30.08 -9.58 14.94
CA PRO A 221 31.15 -10.24 15.67
C PRO A 221 32.26 -10.69 14.72
N GLY A 222 33.49 -10.70 15.22
CA GLY A 222 34.68 -11.14 14.51
C GLY A 222 35.81 -11.43 15.47
N ILE A 223 36.97 -11.74 14.91
CA ILE A 223 38.19 -12.04 15.67
C ILE A 223 39.29 -11.10 15.18
N HIS A 224 40.04 -10.53 16.12
CA HIS A 224 41.22 -9.73 15.83
C HIS A 224 42.37 -10.20 16.72
N ASN A 225 43.48 -10.65 16.11
CA ASN A 225 44.65 -11.18 16.80
C ASN A 225 44.33 -12.29 17.83
N GLY A 226 43.30 -13.10 17.56
CA GLY A 226 42.85 -14.19 18.44
C GLY A 226 41.89 -13.77 19.56
N GLU A 227 41.55 -12.48 19.65
CA GLU A 227 40.61 -11.94 20.63
C GLU A 227 39.27 -11.59 19.97
N PHE A 228 38.20 -11.59 20.78
CA PHE A 228 36.88 -11.14 20.34
C PHE A 228 36.93 -9.68 19.88
N ALA A 229 36.28 -9.39 18.77
CA ALA A 229 36.12 -8.03 18.28
C ALA A 229 34.74 -7.84 17.66
N MET A 230 34.19 -6.63 17.75
CA MET A 230 33.13 -6.21 16.85
C MET A 230 33.74 -5.50 15.65
N THR A 231 33.27 -5.82 14.46
CA THR A 231 33.78 -5.28 13.20
C THR A 231 32.72 -4.49 12.47
N MET A 232 33.12 -3.46 11.74
CA MET A 232 32.21 -2.69 10.88
C MET A 232 32.96 -2.16 9.64
N PRO A 233 32.53 -2.50 8.41
CA PRO A 233 33.21 -2.08 7.20
C PRO A 233 33.00 -0.59 6.93
N VAL A 234 33.97 0.05 6.28
CA VAL A 234 33.78 1.39 5.74
C VAL A 234 32.96 1.28 4.45
N SER A 235 31.74 1.83 4.46
CA SER A 235 30.83 1.85 3.32
C SER A 235 30.20 3.25 3.12
N PRO A 236 29.62 3.56 1.95
CA PRO A 236 28.99 4.85 1.70
C PRO A 236 27.91 5.24 2.72
N HIS A 237 27.25 4.25 3.35
CA HIS A 237 26.15 4.48 4.28
C HIS A 237 26.59 4.78 5.73
N VAL A 238 27.88 4.61 6.04
CA VAL A 238 28.43 4.79 7.41
C VAL A 238 29.55 5.82 7.49
N THR A 239 29.87 6.48 6.38
CA THR A 239 30.90 7.52 6.33
C THR A 239 30.31 8.92 6.55
N ASN A 240 31.10 9.81 7.13
CA ASN A 240 30.77 11.22 7.27
C ASN A 240 31.17 12.02 6.02
N THR A 241 30.94 13.35 6.04
CA THR A 241 31.30 14.26 4.93
C THR A 241 32.80 14.31 4.59
N SER A 242 33.68 13.80 5.46
CA SER A 242 35.12 13.67 5.20
C SER A 242 35.50 12.34 4.54
N GLY A 243 34.53 11.45 4.30
CA GLY A 243 34.73 10.10 3.78
C GLY A 243 35.34 9.12 4.78
N ALA A 244 35.42 9.49 6.06
CA ALA A 244 35.84 8.59 7.14
C ALA A 244 34.62 8.02 7.85
N LEU A 245 34.77 6.84 8.47
CA LEU A 245 33.71 6.23 9.27
C LEU A 245 33.21 7.22 10.34
N GLN A 246 31.89 7.39 10.43
CA GLN A 246 31.28 8.40 11.29
C GLN A 246 31.60 8.12 12.77
N GLY A 247 32.10 9.14 13.48
CA GLY A 247 32.53 8.99 14.88
C GLY A 247 31.43 8.46 15.81
N GLY A 248 30.17 8.84 15.57
CA GLY A 248 29.02 8.30 16.31
C GLY A 248 28.87 6.79 16.17
N LEU A 249 29.10 6.23 14.98
CA LEU A 249 29.06 4.79 14.75
C LEU A 249 30.26 4.06 15.35
N ILE A 250 31.43 4.72 15.50
CA ILE A 250 32.55 4.19 16.30
C ILE A 250 32.15 4.09 17.77
N ALA A 251 31.46 5.10 18.31
CA ALA A 251 30.97 5.05 19.69
C ALA A 251 29.93 3.94 19.88
N THR A 252 29.02 3.75 18.93
CA THR A 252 28.08 2.61 18.92
C THR A 252 28.83 1.28 18.86
N LEU A 253 29.85 1.15 18.01
CA LEU A 253 30.65 -0.07 17.90
C LEU A 253 31.37 -0.40 19.22
N VAL A 254 31.88 0.62 19.94
CA VAL A 254 32.45 0.47 21.28
C VAL A 254 31.42 -0.04 22.28
N ASP A 255 30.24 0.55 22.30
CA ASP A 255 29.16 0.17 23.21
C ASP A 255 28.72 -1.29 22.98
N VAL A 256 28.49 -1.67 21.72
CA VAL A 256 28.11 -3.04 21.36
C VAL A 256 29.23 -4.05 21.66
N ALA A 257 30.49 -3.71 21.37
CA ALA A 257 31.63 -4.57 21.69
C ALA A 257 31.78 -4.81 23.19
N GLY A 258 31.74 -3.74 23.98
CA GLY A 258 31.81 -3.82 25.44
C GLY A 258 30.63 -4.56 26.04
N GLY A 259 29.42 -4.30 25.54
CA GLY A 259 28.20 -4.96 25.99
C GLY A 259 28.25 -6.47 25.75
N GLN A 260 28.55 -6.90 24.51
CA GLN A 260 28.64 -8.32 24.17
C GLN A 260 29.73 -9.05 24.95
N PHE A 261 30.92 -8.45 25.03
CA PHE A 261 32.03 -9.02 25.82
C PHE A 261 31.69 -9.09 27.31
N GLY A 262 30.96 -8.11 27.83
CA GLY A 262 30.55 -8.08 29.23
C GLY A 262 29.53 -9.14 29.62
N LEU A 263 28.69 -9.60 28.70
CA LEU A 263 27.63 -10.58 28.99
C LEU A 263 28.21 -11.86 29.62
N GLU A 264 29.41 -12.27 29.22
CA GLU A 264 30.11 -13.44 29.77
C GLU A 264 30.45 -13.33 31.26
N TYR A 265 30.43 -12.12 31.81
CA TYR A 265 30.82 -11.82 33.19
C TYR A 265 29.61 -11.54 34.11
N LEU A 266 28.39 -11.59 33.57
CA LEU A 266 27.17 -11.34 34.35
C LEU A 266 26.81 -12.53 35.25
N GLN A 267 26.25 -12.22 36.41
CA GLN A 267 25.63 -13.23 37.27
C GLN A 267 24.19 -13.50 36.78
N PRO A 268 23.68 -14.74 36.92
CA PRO A 268 22.29 -15.03 36.60
C PRO A 268 21.31 -14.10 37.30
N GLY A 269 20.35 -13.54 36.57
CA GLY A 269 19.38 -12.58 37.10
C GLY A 269 19.88 -11.14 37.20
N THR A 270 21.02 -10.84 36.58
CA THR A 270 21.53 -9.49 36.37
C THR A 270 21.64 -9.15 34.89
N THR A 271 21.50 -7.87 34.56
CA THR A 271 21.75 -7.28 33.25
C THR A 271 22.63 -6.03 33.41
N MET A 272 23.04 -5.42 32.31
CA MET A 272 23.87 -4.23 32.33
C MET A 272 23.32 -3.12 31.44
N THR A 273 23.64 -1.88 31.79
CA THR A 273 23.31 -0.68 31.00
C THR A 273 24.51 0.25 30.97
N THR A 274 24.72 0.94 29.86
CA THR A 274 25.83 1.88 29.70
C THR A 274 25.61 3.08 30.63
N ALA A 275 26.50 3.27 31.60
CA ALA A 275 26.48 4.41 32.52
C ALA A 275 27.22 5.60 31.93
N ASP A 276 28.40 5.35 31.34
CA ASP A 276 29.21 6.35 30.66
C ASP A 276 30.12 5.71 29.61
N LEU A 277 30.46 6.48 28.59
CA LEU A 277 31.32 6.08 27.48
C LEU A 277 32.13 7.29 27.02
N PHE A 278 33.45 7.12 26.95
CA PHE A 278 34.39 8.14 26.50
C PHE A 278 35.26 7.61 25.37
N VAL A 279 35.23 8.26 24.20
CA VAL A 279 36.06 7.89 23.04
C VAL A 279 37.10 8.98 22.76
N ARG A 280 38.34 8.56 22.52
CA ARG A 280 39.42 9.41 21.99
C ARG A 280 39.73 8.96 20.57
N TYR A 281 39.44 9.82 19.59
CA TYR A 281 39.75 9.59 18.19
C TYR A 281 41.20 10.00 17.91
N LEU A 282 41.99 9.08 17.36
CA LEU A 282 43.41 9.28 17.07
C LEU A 282 43.67 9.41 15.57
N ARG A 283 43.01 8.59 14.75
CA ARG A 283 43.15 8.56 13.28
C ARG A 283 41.82 8.26 12.59
N PRO A 284 41.57 8.81 11.39
CA PRO A 284 40.37 8.49 10.61
C PRO A 284 40.48 7.11 9.95
N ILE A 285 39.39 6.33 9.98
CA ILE A 285 39.27 5.06 9.26
C ILE A 285 38.53 5.33 7.94
N LYS A 286 39.25 5.31 6.82
CA LYS A 286 38.71 5.68 5.49
C LYS A 286 38.49 4.49 4.55
N GLN A 287 39.11 3.35 4.85
CA GLN A 287 39.04 2.13 4.04
C GLN A 287 39.05 0.92 4.96
N GLY A 288 38.77 -0.26 4.40
CA GLY A 288 38.75 -1.52 5.16
C GLY A 288 37.61 -1.56 6.17
N ALA A 289 37.92 -1.90 7.42
CA ALA A 289 36.95 -2.03 8.49
C ALA A 289 37.53 -1.51 9.82
N ALA A 290 36.66 -0.97 10.66
CA ALA A 290 36.96 -0.75 12.07
C ALA A 290 36.83 -2.06 12.84
N ARG A 291 37.75 -2.33 13.76
CA ARG A 291 37.73 -3.50 14.66
C ARG A 291 37.82 -3.02 16.10
N ALA A 292 36.74 -3.13 16.85
CA ALA A 292 36.67 -2.75 18.26
C ALA A 292 36.96 -3.98 19.14
N VAL A 293 38.07 -3.92 19.88
CA VAL A 293 38.59 -5.02 20.70
C VAL A 293 38.44 -4.63 22.17
N PRO A 294 37.48 -5.22 22.90
CA PRO A 294 37.24 -4.92 24.30
C PRO A 294 38.20 -5.70 25.20
N ARG A 295 38.62 -5.05 26.29
CA ARG A 295 39.40 -5.65 27.38
C ARG A 295 38.86 -5.19 28.73
N MET A 296 38.65 -6.15 29.63
CA MET A 296 38.20 -5.87 30.99
C MET A 296 39.27 -5.09 31.77
N LEU A 297 38.91 -3.93 32.32
CA LEU A 297 39.75 -3.19 33.28
C LEU A 297 39.35 -3.52 34.73
N ARG A 298 38.04 -3.62 34.98
CA ARG A 298 37.49 -3.91 36.30
C ARG A 298 36.16 -4.62 36.18
N SER A 299 36.05 -5.81 36.75
CA SER A 299 34.78 -6.52 36.92
C SER A 299 34.35 -6.46 38.39
N GLY A 300 33.21 -5.81 38.67
CA GLY A 300 32.70 -5.62 40.02
C GLY A 300 31.19 -5.87 40.10
N ARG A 301 30.67 -6.05 41.33
CA ARG A 301 29.24 -6.41 41.56
C ARG A 301 28.21 -5.37 41.10
N ARG A 302 28.61 -4.10 40.97
CA ARG A 302 27.72 -2.97 40.63
C ARG A 302 28.05 -2.33 39.29
N ALA A 303 29.23 -2.59 38.76
CA ALA A 303 29.71 -1.98 37.52
C ALA A 303 30.85 -2.78 36.92
N MET A 304 30.96 -2.74 35.59
CA MET A 304 32.10 -3.23 34.82
C MET A 304 32.69 -2.10 33.99
N VAL A 305 34.02 -1.95 34.07
CA VAL A 305 34.76 -0.95 33.31
C VAL A 305 35.64 -1.68 32.31
N MET A 306 35.53 -1.29 31.04
CA MET A 306 36.29 -1.87 29.94
C MET A 306 37.01 -0.80 29.15
N GLN A 307 38.17 -1.15 28.62
CA GLN A 307 38.82 -0.39 27.55
C GLN A 307 38.46 -1.07 26.24
N VAL A 308 38.13 -0.28 25.21
CA VAL A 308 37.89 -0.79 23.87
C VAL A 308 38.81 -0.03 22.92
N ASP A 309 39.76 -0.76 22.34
CA ASP A 309 40.68 -0.21 21.35
C ASP A 309 40.13 -0.49 19.95
N ILE A 310 40.14 0.52 19.08
CA ILE A 310 39.58 0.46 17.74
C ILE A 310 40.71 0.54 16.72
N TYR A 311 40.90 -0.55 15.99
CA TYR A 311 41.91 -0.68 14.95
C TYR A 311 41.28 -0.43 13.57
N GLY A 312 41.99 0.34 12.75
CA GLY A 312 41.61 0.62 11.36
C GLY A 312 42.23 -0.38 10.38
N ASP A 313 42.34 0.05 9.12
CA ASP A 313 43.09 -0.69 8.12
C ASP A 313 44.60 -0.67 8.44
N GLY A 314 45.32 -1.74 8.10
CA GLY A 314 46.76 -1.86 8.40
C GLY A 314 47.13 -2.05 9.87
N ASP A 315 46.18 -2.42 10.74
CA ASP A 315 46.38 -2.66 12.19
C ASP A 315 46.77 -1.42 13.01
N GLU A 316 46.46 -0.22 12.49
CA GLU A 316 46.73 1.02 13.20
C GLU A 316 45.65 1.33 14.25
N LEU A 317 46.08 1.72 15.45
CA LEU A 317 45.16 2.23 16.47
C LEU A 317 44.53 3.55 16.01
N ALA A 318 43.22 3.50 15.76
CA ALA A 318 42.43 4.60 15.22
C ALA A 318 41.64 5.34 16.30
N ALA A 319 41.17 4.63 17.32
CA ALA A 319 40.58 5.24 18.52
C ALA A 319 40.81 4.34 19.73
N THR A 320 40.67 4.91 20.92
CA THR A 320 40.62 4.17 22.19
C THR A 320 39.47 4.72 23.02
N ALA A 321 38.76 3.82 23.70
CA ALA A 321 37.59 4.18 24.48
C ALA A 321 37.59 3.51 25.85
N THR A 322 36.90 4.14 26.79
CA THR A 322 36.51 3.52 28.06
C THR A 322 35.00 3.53 28.15
N VAL A 323 34.43 2.37 28.47
CA VAL A 323 32.99 2.20 28.69
C VAL A 323 32.76 1.62 30.08
N ASN A 324 31.79 2.18 30.78
CA ASN A 324 31.38 1.75 32.10
C ASN A 324 29.92 1.29 32.02
N PHE A 325 29.69 0.02 32.36
CA PHE A 325 28.37 -0.57 32.43
C PHE A 325 27.93 -0.71 33.89
N ALA A 326 26.80 -0.12 34.25
CA ALA A 326 26.16 -0.38 35.54
C ALA A 326 25.45 -1.74 35.51
N ILE A 327 25.66 -2.56 36.55
CA ILE A 327 24.97 -3.84 36.71
C ILE A 327 23.68 -3.62 37.51
N ILE A 328 22.56 -4.07 36.97
CA ILE A 328 21.24 -3.96 37.58
C ILE A 328 20.56 -5.32 37.63
N ASN A 329 19.60 -5.48 38.54
CA ASN A 329 18.78 -6.69 38.60
C ASN A 329 17.84 -6.72 37.38
N GLY A 330 17.79 -7.86 36.69
CA GLY A 330 16.98 -8.03 35.49
C GLY A 330 17.30 -9.33 34.78
N PRO A 331 16.44 -9.76 33.83
CA PRO A 331 16.73 -10.96 33.05
C PRO A 331 18.07 -10.80 32.33
N THR A 332 18.97 -11.76 32.52
CA THR A 332 20.27 -11.78 31.83
C THR A 332 20.01 -11.91 30.33
N PRO A 333 20.48 -10.95 29.51
CA PRO A 333 20.26 -11.02 28.06
C PRO A 333 20.91 -12.28 27.49
N THR A 334 20.14 -13.10 26.79
CA THR A 334 20.68 -14.14 25.90
C THR A 334 21.15 -13.47 24.62
N ALA A 335 22.41 -13.69 24.20
CA ALA A 335 23.05 -13.01 23.08
C ALA A 335 22.10 -12.89 21.85
N GLY A 336 21.74 -11.66 21.50
CA GLY A 336 20.70 -11.34 20.52
C GLY A 336 21.20 -11.13 19.09
N LEU A 337 22.23 -11.85 18.65
CA LEU A 337 22.59 -11.93 17.25
C LEU A 337 22.59 -13.42 16.84
N PRO A 338 21.99 -13.78 15.69
CA PRO A 338 22.05 -15.15 15.21
C PRO A 338 23.52 -15.54 15.03
N VAL A 339 23.91 -16.63 15.67
CA VAL A 339 25.12 -17.36 15.32
C VAL A 339 24.73 -18.16 14.10
N ASP A 340 25.17 -17.75 12.91
CA ASP A 340 25.06 -18.59 11.72
C ASP A 340 25.93 -19.85 11.96
N ASP A 341 25.31 -21.02 11.81
CA ASP A 341 25.97 -22.33 11.68
C ASP A 341 26.86 -22.41 10.42
#